data_AF-A0A5P0JHZ5-F1
#
_entry.id   AF-A0A5P0JHZ5-F1
#
_cell.length_a   1.000
_cell.length_b   1.000
_cell.length_c   1.000
_cell.angle_alpha   90.00
_cell.angle_beta   90.00
_cell.angle_gamma   90.00
#
_symmetry.space_group_name_H-M   'P 1'
#
loop_
_entity.id
_entity.type
_entity.pdbx_description
1 polymer ?
#
loop_
_entity_poly.entity_id
_entity_poly.type
_entity_poly.pdbx_seq_one_letter_code
_entity_poly.pdbx_strand_id
1 'polypeptide(L)'
;VDVAQVCYQRLKELNNTQVDIDLFHARFTLNDRREKENRVISNFGKNGKRNVGRILVATQVVEQSLDVDFDWLITQHCPADLLFQRLGRLHRHHRKYRPAGFEIPVATILLPDGEGYGRHEHIYSNVRVMWRTQQHIEELNGASLFFPDAYRQWLDSIYDDAEMDEPEWVGNGMDKFESAECEKRFKARKVLQWAEEYSLQDNDETILAVTRDGEMSLPLLPYVQTSSGKQLLDGQVY
;
A
#
# COMPACT_ATOMS: atom_id res chain seq x y z
N VAL A 1 -0.42 -2.84 8.52
CA VAL A 1 -1.81 -2.87 9.05
C VAL A 1 -1.89 -2.23 10.43
N ASP A 2 -1.02 -2.62 11.36
CA ASP A 2 -1.05 -2.14 12.75
C ASP A 2 -0.94 -0.60 12.84
N VAL A 3 -0.08 0.02 12.03
CA VAL A 3 0.04 1.49 11.93
C VAL A 3 -1.30 2.14 11.55
N ALA A 4 -2.02 1.59 10.58
CA ALA A 4 -3.32 2.10 10.15
C ALA A 4 -4.38 1.95 11.26
N GLN A 5 -4.35 0.84 12.01
CA GLN A 5 -5.25 0.62 13.16
C GLN A 5 -4.97 1.62 14.28
N VAL A 6 -3.70 1.83 14.65
CA VAL A 6 -3.31 2.80 15.69
C VAL A 6 -3.69 4.22 15.26
N CYS A 7 -3.41 4.60 14.00
CA CYS A 7 -3.79 5.90 13.46
C CYS A 7 -5.31 6.11 13.53
N TYR A 8 -6.10 5.13 13.08
CA TYR A 8 -7.55 5.18 13.16
C TYR A 8 -8.06 5.36 14.60
N GLN A 9 -7.52 4.62 15.56
CA GLN A 9 -7.92 4.75 16.97
C GLN A 9 -7.57 6.13 17.53
N ARG A 10 -6.35 6.62 17.29
CA ARG A 10 -5.95 7.97 17.72
C ARG A 10 -6.81 9.06 17.11
N LEU A 11 -7.14 8.96 15.82
CA LEU A 11 -8.02 9.92 15.18
C LEU A 11 -9.44 9.87 15.77
N LYS A 12 -9.96 8.68 16.11
CA LYS A 12 -11.24 8.54 16.81
C LYS A 12 -11.23 9.19 18.20
N GLU A 13 -10.15 9.02 18.96
CA GLU A 13 -9.98 9.63 20.29
C GLU A 13 -9.90 11.16 20.22
N LEU A 14 -9.23 11.70 19.19
CA LEU A 14 -9.09 13.15 18.98
C LEU A 14 -10.34 13.81 18.36
N ASN A 15 -11.30 13.02 17.87
CA ASN A 15 -12.39 13.51 17.03
C ASN A 15 -13.47 14.27 17.81
N ASN A 16 -13.15 15.50 18.22
CA ASN A 16 -14.11 16.46 18.76
C ASN A 16 -15.05 17.05 17.69
N THR A 17 -14.82 16.74 16.40
CA THR A 17 -15.41 17.45 15.25
C THR A 17 -16.50 16.66 14.49
N GLN A 18 -16.95 15.51 15.01
CA GLN A 18 -17.99 14.66 14.41
C GLN A 18 -17.70 14.20 12.96
N VAL A 19 -16.44 14.21 12.52
CA VAL A 19 -16.07 13.76 11.17
C VAL A 19 -16.14 12.23 11.11
N ASP A 20 -16.75 11.68 10.07
CA ASP A 20 -16.77 10.23 9.88
C ASP A 20 -15.38 9.72 9.47
N ILE A 21 -14.92 8.68 10.17
CA ILE A 21 -13.61 8.05 9.94
C ILE A 21 -13.84 6.59 9.63
N ASP A 22 -13.34 6.16 8.49
CA ASP A 22 -13.33 4.78 7.99
C ASP A 22 -11.93 4.16 8.09
N LEU A 23 -11.87 2.84 8.28
CA LEU A 23 -10.63 2.04 8.26
C LEU A 23 -10.74 0.93 7.22
N PHE A 24 -9.74 0.80 6.34
CA PHE A 24 -9.69 -0.25 5.31
C PHE A 24 -8.30 -0.90 5.15
N HIS A 25 -8.24 -2.23 5.30
CA HIS A 25 -7.02 -3.03 5.19
C HIS A 25 -7.33 -4.51 4.92
N ALA A 26 -6.32 -5.33 4.60
CA ALA A 26 -6.55 -6.74 4.23
C ALA A 26 -6.96 -7.68 5.38
N ARG A 27 -6.63 -7.37 6.65
CA ARG A 27 -6.90 -8.23 7.82
C ARG A 27 -8.35 -8.13 8.32
N PHE A 28 -9.33 -8.36 7.45
CA PHE A 28 -10.75 -8.50 7.79
C PHE A 28 -11.26 -9.89 7.39
N THR A 29 -12.38 -10.32 7.99
CA THR A 29 -13.10 -11.47 7.44
C THR A 29 -13.60 -11.13 6.02
N LEU A 30 -13.89 -12.16 5.21
CA LEU A 30 -14.34 -11.94 3.83
C LEU A 30 -15.60 -11.07 3.76
N ASN A 31 -16.57 -11.32 4.65
CA ASN A 31 -17.83 -10.58 4.69
C ASN A 31 -17.60 -9.14 5.15
N ASP A 32 -16.87 -8.93 6.25
CA ASP A 32 -16.53 -7.59 6.74
C ASP A 32 -15.77 -6.77 5.68
N ARG A 33 -14.86 -7.42 4.95
CA ARG A 33 -14.09 -6.77 3.88
C ARG A 33 -15.02 -6.28 2.78
N ARG A 34 -15.95 -7.12 2.30
CA ARG A 34 -16.93 -6.74 1.26
C ARG A 34 -17.80 -5.58 1.70
N GLU A 35 -18.30 -5.61 2.94
CA GLU A 35 -19.13 -4.53 3.48
C GLU A 35 -18.37 -3.21 3.58
N LYS A 36 -17.14 -3.25 4.12
CA LYS A 36 -16.28 -2.07 4.24
C LYS A 36 -15.88 -1.53 2.88
N GLU A 37 -15.57 -2.40 1.92
CA GLU A 37 -15.24 -2.03 0.55
C GLU A 37 -16.41 -1.30 -0.12
N ASN A 38 -17.61 -1.86 -0.06
CA ASN A 38 -18.82 -1.22 -0.57
C ASN A 38 -19.08 0.14 0.08
N ARG A 39 -18.85 0.25 1.40
CA ARG A 39 -18.98 1.53 2.12
C ARG A 39 -17.96 2.56 1.63
N VAL A 40 -16.70 2.15 1.44
CA VAL A 40 -15.65 3.03 0.92
C VAL A 40 -15.98 3.52 -0.49
N ILE A 41 -16.39 2.62 -1.40
CA ILE A 41 -16.79 2.99 -2.76
C ILE A 41 -17.99 3.94 -2.75
N SER A 42 -19.00 3.66 -1.91
CA SER A 42 -20.20 4.49 -1.77
C SER A 42 -19.87 5.90 -1.25
N ASN A 43 -18.88 6.04 -0.36
CA ASN A 43 -18.52 7.32 0.23
C ASN A 43 -17.52 8.13 -0.61
N PHE A 44 -16.49 7.47 -1.14
CA PHE A 44 -15.31 8.10 -1.75
C PHE A 44 -15.23 7.91 -3.27
N GLY A 45 -16.08 7.06 -3.86
CA GLY A 45 -16.09 6.81 -5.29
C GLY A 45 -16.66 7.96 -6.12
N LYS A 46 -16.71 7.76 -7.44
CA LYS A 46 -17.22 8.73 -8.42
C LYS A 46 -18.58 9.33 -8.04
N ASN A 47 -19.52 8.47 -7.65
CA ASN A 47 -20.90 8.86 -7.30
C ASN A 47 -21.11 9.08 -5.79
N GLY A 48 -20.05 9.14 -5.00
CA GLY A 48 -20.16 9.26 -3.56
C GLY A 48 -20.73 10.60 -3.10
N LYS A 49 -21.57 10.56 -2.05
CA LYS A 49 -22.18 11.76 -1.46
C LYS A 49 -21.17 12.47 -0.57
N ARG A 50 -20.55 13.53 -1.08
CA ARG A 50 -19.54 14.35 -0.40
C ARG A 50 -20.11 15.63 0.22
N ASN A 51 -21.27 15.52 0.89
CA ASN A 51 -21.92 16.64 1.58
C ASN A 51 -21.32 16.94 2.95
N VAL A 52 -20.55 16.01 3.52
CA VAL A 52 -19.85 16.12 4.81
C VAL A 52 -18.42 15.66 4.66
N GLY A 53 -17.52 16.19 5.49
CA GLY A 53 -16.13 15.74 5.56
C GLY A 53 -16.04 14.29 6.02
N ARG A 54 -15.10 13.52 5.44
CA ARG A 54 -14.82 12.13 5.81
C ARG A 54 -13.34 11.83 5.69
N ILE A 55 -12.83 10.96 6.55
CA ILE A 55 -11.44 10.49 6.53
C ILE A 55 -11.44 8.99 6.27
N LEU A 56 -10.61 8.54 5.34
CA LEU A 56 -10.28 7.12 5.18
C LEU A 56 -8.85 6.88 5.64
N VAL A 57 -8.68 6.04 6.66
CA VAL A 57 -7.39 5.47 7.03
C VAL A 57 -7.27 4.13 6.34
N ALA A 58 -6.24 3.93 5.52
CA ALA A 58 -6.08 2.68 4.81
C ALA A 58 -4.63 2.27 4.58
N THR A 59 -4.44 1.00 4.26
CA THR A 59 -3.16 0.46 3.76
C THR A 59 -3.14 0.43 2.23
N GLN A 60 -2.04 -0.06 1.66
CA GLN A 60 -1.79 -0.17 0.21
C GLN A 60 -2.92 -0.85 -0.60
N VAL A 61 -3.84 -1.57 0.05
CA VAL A 61 -5.01 -2.19 -0.60
C VAL A 61 -5.86 -1.20 -1.40
N VAL A 62 -5.89 0.09 -1.01
CA VAL A 62 -6.64 1.13 -1.74
C VAL A 62 -6.02 1.45 -3.10
N GLU A 63 -4.72 1.25 -3.25
CA GLU A 63 -3.97 1.63 -4.46
C GLU A 63 -4.42 0.80 -5.67
N GLN A 64 -4.62 -0.50 -5.49
CA GLN A 64 -4.85 -1.42 -6.62
C GLN A 64 -6.33 -1.77 -6.85
N SER A 65 -7.19 -1.63 -5.83
CA SER A 65 -8.52 -2.24 -5.86
C SER A 65 -9.69 -1.27 -5.95
N LEU A 66 -9.50 0.03 -5.66
CA LEU A 66 -10.64 0.95 -5.48
C LEU A 66 -10.57 2.18 -6.39
N ASP A 67 -11.68 2.45 -7.07
CA ASP A 67 -11.94 3.69 -7.82
C ASP A 67 -12.45 4.78 -6.88
N VAL A 68 -11.53 5.40 -6.13
CA VAL A 68 -11.81 6.41 -5.11
C VAL A 68 -11.11 7.74 -5.40
N ASP A 69 -11.69 8.82 -4.88
CA ASP A 69 -11.26 10.19 -5.11
C ASP A 69 -11.20 10.98 -3.80
N PHE A 70 -10.02 11.52 -3.47
CA PHE A 70 -9.78 12.33 -2.28
C PHE A 70 -9.50 13.79 -2.63
N ASP A 71 -9.89 14.68 -1.71
CA ASP A 71 -9.58 16.11 -1.78
C ASP A 71 -8.15 16.42 -1.31
N TRP A 72 -7.64 15.61 -0.39
CA TRP A 72 -6.31 15.70 0.22
C TRP A 72 -5.80 14.28 0.46
N LEU A 73 -4.50 14.05 0.19
CA LEU A 73 -3.85 12.77 0.48
C LEU A 73 -2.78 12.95 1.55
N ILE A 74 -2.80 12.12 2.60
CA ILE A 74 -1.68 12.00 3.53
C ILE A 74 -1.16 10.58 3.41
N THR A 75 0.12 10.43 3.10
CA THR A 75 0.73 9.11 2.88
C THR A 75 2.09 9.03 3.54
N GLN A 76 2.43 7.86 4.05
CA GLN A 76 3.81 7.56 4.41
C GLN A 76 4.68 7.51 3.16
N HIS A 77 5.97 7.81 3.33
CA HIS A 77 6.99 7.64 2.31
C HIS A 77 6.97 6.22 1.73
N CYS A 78 7.17 6.12 0.42
CA CYS A 78 7.18 4.88 -0.34
C CYS A 78 7.94 5.08 -1.65
N PRO A 79 8.25 4.00 -2.39
CA PRO A 79 8.81 4.10 -3.74
C PRO A 79 7.98 5.01 -4.66
N ALA A 80 8.64 5.74 -5.57
CA ALA A 80 8.00 6.75 -6.42
C ALA A 80 6.86 6.21 -7.28
N ASP A 81 6.99 4.98 -7.80
CA ASP A 81 5.94 4.31 -8.58
C ASP A 81 4.66 4.10 -7.74
N LEU A 82 4.79 3.59 -6.51
CA LEU A 82 3.67 3.42 -5.58
C LEU A 82 3.13 4.77 -5.10
N LEU A 83 4.00 5.76 -4.89
CA LEU A 83 3.58 7.11 -4.55
C LEU A 83 2.68 7.68 -5.67
N PHE A 84 3.08 7.54 -6.92
CA PHE A 84 2.29 8.02 -8.06
C PHE A 84 0.98 7.25 -8.22
N GLN A 85 0.95 5.96 -7.90
CA GLN A 85 -0.32 5.19 -7.83
C GLN A 85 -1.27 5.77 -6.77
N ARG A 86 -0.74 6.16 -5.60
CA ARG A 86 -1.52 6.84 -4.54
C ARG A 86 -1.99 8.22 -4.99
N LEU A 87 -1.12 9.02 -5.60
CA LEU A 87 -1.47 10.34 -6.16
C LEU A 87 -2.56 10.23 -7.23
N GLY A 88 -2.64 9.11 -7.96
CA GLY A 88 -3.74 8.83 -8.90
C GLY A 88 -5.13 8.65 -8.27
N ARG A 89 -5.25 8.76 -6.93
CA ARG A 89 -6.52 8.84 -6.18
C ARG A 89 -6.82 10.26 -5.69
N LEU A 90 -5.84 11.18 -5.76
CA LEU A 90 -6.02 12.59 -5.45
C LEU A 90 -6.67 13.28 -6.64
N HIS A 91 -7.81 13.93 -6.41
CA HIS A 91 -8.57 14.64 -7.44
C HIS A 91 -8.90 13.78 -8.69
N ARG A 92 -9.07 12.47 -8.49
CA ARG A 92 -9.17 11.47 -9.56
C ARG A 92 -10.35 11.69 -10.50
N HIS A 93 -11.50 12.12 -9.98
CA HIS A 93 -12.67 12.41 -10.79
C HIS A 93 -12.86 13.90 -10.93
N HIS A 94 -13.22 14.33 -12.14
CA HIS A 94 -13.64 15.71 -12.36
C HIS A 94 -14.91 15.99 -11.55
N ARG A 95 -14.85 17.00 -10.69
CA ARG A 95 -15.97 17.42 -9.84
C ARG A 95 -16.20 18.91 -10.03
N LYS A 96 -17.47 19.28 -10.17
CA LYS A 96 -17.88 20.69 -10.33
C LYS A 96 -17.55 21.54 -9.10
N TYR A 97 -17.52 20.91 -7.92
CA TYR A 97 -17.26 21.57 -6.64
C TYR A 97 -16.30 20.72 -5.80
N ARG A 98 -15.27 21.37 -5.26
CA ARG A 98 -14.42 20.92 -4.16
C ARG A 98 -14.64 21.90 -2.99
N PRO A 99 -14.55 21.48 -1.72
CA PRO A 99 -14.68 22.40 -0.60
C PRO A 99 -13.61 23.50 -0.62
N ALA A 100 -13.91 24.65 0.00
CA ALA A 100 -12.96 25.75 0.11
C ALA A 100 -11.66 25.30 0.81
N GLY A 101 -10.51 25.60 0.21
CA GLY A 101 -9.19 25.15 0.66
C GLY A 101 -8.73 23.80 0.09
N PHE A 102 -9.54 23.17 -0.76
CA PHE A 102 -9.25 21.88 -1.42
C PHE A 102 -9.45 21.93 -2.94
N GLU A 103 -9.46 23.13 -3.53
CA GLU A 103 -9.58 23.34 -4.97
C GLU A 103 -8.33 22.87 -5.73
N ILE A 104 -7.18 22.96 -5.08
CA ILE A 104 -5.89 22.53 -5.61
C ILE A 104 -5.54 21.17 -4.98
N PRO A 105 -5.12 20.15 -5.77
CA PRO A 105 -4.70 18.87 -5.23
C PRO A 105 -3.44 19.02 -4.38
N VAL A 106 -3.52 18.59 -3.12
CA VAL A 106 -2.38 18.56 -2.19
C VAL A 106 -2.18 17.15 -1.65
N ALA A 107 -0.92 16.72 -1.64
CA ALA A 107 -0.48 15.51 -0.96
C ALA A 107 0.57 15.86 0.09
N THR A 108 0.42 15.31 1.29
CA THR A 108 1.38 15.40 2.39
C THR A 108 2.09 14.06 2.52
N ILE A 109 3.42 14.08 2.35
CA ILE A 109 4.25 12.88 2.52
C ILE A 109 4.86 12.90 3.91
N LEU A 110 4.62 11.83 4.67
CA LEU A 110 5.23 11.62 5.98
C LEU A 110 6.58 10.92 5.77
N LEU A 111 7.65 11.69 5.90
CA LEU A 111 9.02 11.17 5.91
C LEU A 111 9.31 10.51 7.27
N PRO A 112 10.12 9.44 7.30
CA PRO A 112 10.53 8.82 8.56
C PRO A 112 11.52 9.70 9.32
N ASP A 113 11.51 9.59 10.65
CA ASP A 113 12.53 10.20 11.50
C ASP A 113 13.75 9.26 11.58
N GLY A 114 14.85 9.61 10.90
CA GLY A 114 16.16 8.94 11.01
C GLY A 114 16.61 8.14 9.78
N GLU A 115 17.84 7.63 9.85
CA GLU A 115 18.48 6.84 8.78
C GLU A 115 17.91 5.40 8.70
N GLY A 116 17.89 4.82 7.50
CA GLY A 116 17.56 3.41 7.29
C GLY A 116 16.09 3.05 7.34
N TYR A 117 15.15 3.98 7.15
CA TYR A 117 13.70 3.74 6.94
C TYR A 117 12.95 2.88 7.99
N GLY A 118 13.63 2.40 9.04
CA GLY A 118 13.13 1.52 10.10
C GLY A 118 12.33 0.32 9.57
N ARG A 119 11.10 0.16 10.08
CA ARG A 119 10.20 -0.94 9.68
C ARG A 119 9.82 -0.93 8.19
N HIS A 120 10.04 0.18 7.47
CA HIS A 120 9.71 0.24 6.05
C HIS A 120 10.70 -0.53 5.18
N GLU A 121 11.92 -0.84 5.66
CA GLU A 121 12.86 -1.72 4.92
C GLU A 121 12.28 -3.14 4.71
N HIS A 122 11.49 -3.61 5.67
CA HIS A 122 10.85 -4.93 5.56
C HIS A 122 9.66 -4.94 4.58
N ILE A 123 9.06 -3.77 4.33
CA ILE A 123 7.93 -3.62 3.40
C ILE A 123 8.44 -3.28 2.00
N TYR A 124 9.51 -2.49 1.91
CA TYR A 124 10.15 -2.04 0.68
C TYR A 124 11.64 -2.40 0.76
N SER A 125 11.98 -3.54 0.16
CA SER A 125 13.33 -4.10 0.23
C SER A 125 14.38 -3.29 -0.55
N ASN A 126 13.96 -2.48 -1.53
CA ASN A 126 14.85 -1.59 -2.27
C ASN A 126 14.97 -0.22 -1.59
N VAL A 127 15.93 -0.11 -0.68
CA VAL A 127 16.18 1.14 0.07
C VAL A 127 16.77 2.26 -0.79
N ARG A 128 17.46 1.95 -1.89
CA ARG A 128 17.98 2.93 -2.85
C ARG A 128 16.83 3.70 -3.51
N VAL A 129 15.82 2.99 -4.00
CA VAL A 129 14.63 3.61 -4.58
C VAL A 129 13.91 4.49 -3.56
N MET A 130 13.79 4.03 -2.31
CA MET A 130 13.22 4.83 -1.22
C MET A 130 14.02 6.13 -1.00
N TRP A 131 15.34 6.04 -0.91
CA TRP A 131 16.21 7.19 -0.69
C TRP A 131 16.16 8.20 -1.83
N ARG A 132 16.32 7.74 -3.06
CA ARG A 132 16.22 8.61 -4.25
C ARG A 132 14.85 9.27 -4.36
N THR A 133 13.77 8.53 -4.06
CA THR A 133 12.42 9.12 -4.01
C THR A 133 12.33 10.24 -2.97
N GLN A 134 12.94 10.08 -1.80
CA GLN A 134 12.99 11.13 -0.79
C GLN A 134 13.78 12.35 -1.26
N GLN A 135 14.92 12.17 -1.94
CA GLN A 135 15.69 13.29 -2.49
C GLN A 135 14.85 14.12 -3.47
N HIS A 136 14.16 13.46 -4.41
CA HIS A 136 13.24 14.16 -5.34
C HIS A 136 12.12 14.92 -4.61
N ILE A 137 11.57 14.36 -3.53
CA ILE A 137 10.54 15.03 -2.71
C ILE A 137 11.11 16.26 -2.00
N GLU A 138 12.31 16.15 -1.43
CA GLU A 138 12.99 17.25 -0.71
C GLU A 138 13.40 18.37 -1.69
N GLU A 139 13.90 18.01 -2.87
CA GLU A 139 14.29 18.94 -3.94
C GLU A 139 13.11 19.75 -4.48
N LEU A 140 11.90 19.17 -4.54
CA LEU A 140 10.70 19.94 -4.89
C LEU A 140 10.50 21.13 -3.96
N ASN A 141 10.83 20.99 -2.67
CA ASN A 141 10.69 22.04 -1.66
C ASN A 141 9.33 22.77 -1.70
N GLY A 142 8.24 22.00 -1.86
CA GLY A 142 6.87 22.52 -1.97
C GLY A 142 6.45 23.00 -3.37
N ALA A 143 7.30 22.87 -4.38
CA ALA A 143 6.93 23.11 -5.77
C ALA A 143 5.88 22.11 -6.26
N SER A 144 5.09 22.53 -7.25
CA SER A 144 4.07 21.69 -7.86
C SER A 144 4.69 20.62 -8.76
N LEU A 145 4.13 19.41 -8.69
CA LEU A 145 4.47 18.31 -9.58
C LEU A 145 3.51 18.30 -10.78
N PHE A 146 4.05 18.28 -12.00
CA PHE A 146 3.26 18.35 -13.23
C PHE A 146 3.17 16.98 -13.91
N PHE A 147 1.95 16.46 -14.03
CA PHE A 147 1.67 15.20 -14.71
C PHE A 147 1.21 15.45 -16.16
N PRO A 148 1.58 14.58 -17.12
CA PRO A 148 2.25 13.28 -16.93
C PRO A 148 3.79 13.32 -16.87
N ASP A 149 4.43 14.46 -17.10
CA ASP A 149 5.89 14.57 -17.27
C ASP A 149 6.68 14.06 -16.05
N ALA A 150 6.17 14.35 -14.85
CA ALA A 150 6.72 13.87 -13.58
C ALA A 150 6.91 12.35 -13.52
N TYR A 151 6.07 11.57 -14.20
CA TYR A 151 6.20 10.10 -14.19
C TYR A 151 7.57 9.66 -14.71
N ARG A 152 7.91 10.03 -15.94
CA ARG A 152 9.17 9.59 -16.55
C ARG A 152 10.37 10.28 -15.91
N GLN A 153 10.28 11.58 -15.67
CA GLN A 153 11.38 12.35 -15.08
C GLN A 153 11.86 11.75 -13.76
N TRP A 154 10.93 11.36 -12.89
CA TRP A 154 11.28 10.76 -11.61
C TRP A 154 11.66 9.30 -11.76
N LEU A 155 10.87 8.51 -12.48
CA LEU A 155 11.13 7.06 -12.57
C LEU A 155 12.45 6.77 -13.28
N ASP A 156 12.74 7.43 -14.38
CA ASP A 156 14.01 7.23 -15.10
C ASP A 156 15.18 7.61 -14.17
N SER A 157 15.12 8.79 -13.52
CA SER A 157 16.18 9.21 -12.59
C SER A 157 16.33 8.31 -11.35
N ILE A 158 15.25 7.76 -10.81
CA ILE A 158 15.29 6.98 -9.57
C ILE A 158 15.78 5.55 -9.85
N TYR A 159 15.36 4.95 -10.96
CA TYR A 159 15.63 3.55 -11.28
C TYR A 159 16.82 3.34 -12.20
N ASP A 160 17.32 4.36 -12.90
CA ASP A 160 18.53 4.25 -13.70
C ASP A 160 19.77 4.08 -12.81
N ASP A 161 20.75 3.29 -13.25
CA ASP A 161 22.02 3.06 -12.54
C ASP A 161 23.00 4.26 -12.62
N ALA A 162 22.48 5.47 -12.86
CA ALA A 162 23.29 6.67 -12.85
C ALA A 162 23.93 6.88 -11.47
N GLU A 163 25.20 7.27 -11.47
CA GLU A 163 25.93 7.60 -10.23
C GLU A 163 25.30 8.82 -9.57
N MET A 164 24.77 8.62 -8.36
CA MET A 164 24.39 9.66 -7.42
C MET A 164 25.31 9.56 -6.21
N ASP A 165 25.53 10.68 -5.52
CA ASP A 165 26.27 10.71 -4.25
C ASP A 165 25.41 10.13 -3.13
N GLU A 166 25.32 8.80 -3.11
CA GLU A 166 24.49 8.04 -2.19
C GLU A 166 25.23 7.76 -0.88
N PRO A 167 24.57 7.90 0.28
CA PRO A 167 25.13 7.49 1.56
C PRO A 167 25.55 6.02 1.58
N GLU A 168 26.57 5.68 2.36
CA GLU A 168 27.11 4.32 2.46
C GLU A 168 26.04 3.27 2.82
N TRP A 169 25.10 3.62 3.69
CA TRP A 169 24.01 2.71 4.08
C TRP A 169 23.05 2.40 2.91
N VAL A 170 22.90 3.31 1.94
CA VAL A 170 22.11 3.07 0.73
C VAL A 170 22.81 2.05 -0.17
N GLY A 171 24.12 2.23 -0.39
CA GLY A 171 24.95 1.27 -1.14
C GLY A 171 24.91 -0.12 -0.51
N ASN A 172 25.17 -0.21 0.80
CA ASN A 172 25.08 -1.46 1.56
C ASN A 172 23.68 -2.11 1.48
N GLY A 173 22.62 -1.31 1.42
CA GLY A 173 21.25 -1.77 1.25
C GLY A 173 20.98 -2.31 -0.16
N MET A 174 21.55 -1.68 -1.19
CA MET A 174 21.48 -2.15 -2.57
C MET A 174 22.19 -3.51 -2.73
N ASP A 175 23.39 -3.68 -2.17
CA ASP A 175 24.12 -4.95 -2.22
C ASP A 175 23.32 -6.10 -1.59
N LYS A 176 22.66 -5.82 -0.45
CA LYS A 176 21.75 -6.77 0.21
C LYS A 176 20.54 -7.09 -0.66
N PHE A 177 19.94 -6.08 -1.27
CA PHE A 177 18.79 -6.24 -2.17
C PHE A 177 19.15 -7.08 -3.39
N GLU A 178 20.26 -6.79 -4.07
CA GLU A 178 20.75 -7.56 -5.22
C GLU A 178 21.06 -9.01 -4.87
N SER A 179 21.68 -9.23 -3.71
CA SER A 179 21.94 -10.58 -3.19
C SER A 179 20.64 -11.36 -2.97
N ALA A 180 19.64 -10.75 -2.34
CA ALA A 180 18.33 -11.37 -2.11
C ALA A 180 17.57 -11.64 -3.44
N GLU A 181 17.62 -10.72 -4.40
CA GLU A 181 17.03 -10.90 -5.73
C GLU A 181 17.74 -12.01 -6.51
N CYS A 182 19.07 -12.12 -6.40
CA CYS A 182 19.84 -13.21 -6.98
C CYS A 182 19.40 -14.57 -6.41
N GLU A 183 19.25 -14.66 -5.08
CA GLU A 183 18.75 -15.86 -4.41
C GLU A 183 17.34 -16.24 -4.87
N LYS A 184 16.42 -15.26 -4.96
CA LYS A 184 15.06 -15.48 -5.45
C LYS A 184 15.06 -15.99 -6.89
N ARG A 185 15.81 -15.33 -7.78
CA ARG A 185 15.96 -15.75 -9.19
C ARG A 185 16.55 -17.16 -9.30
N PHE A 186 17.49 -17.52 -8.43
CA PHE A 186 18.06 -18.85 -8.38
C PHE A 186 17.06 -19.90 -7.90
N LYS A 187 16.31 -19.61 -6.82
CA LYS A 187 15.23 -20.48 -6.33
C LYS A 187 14.15 -20.66 -7.38
N ALA A 188 13.64 -19.58 -7.98
CA ALA A 188 12.63 -19.63 -9.03
C ALA A 188 13.07 -20.52 -10.20
N ARG A 189 14.32 -20.37 -10.68
CA ARG A 189 14.89 -21.23 -11.72
C ARG A 189 14.94 -22.71 -11.32
N LYS A 190 15.34 -23.01 -10.08
CA LYS A 190 15.33 -24.39 -9.56
C LYS A 190 13.93 -25.00 -9.48
N VAL A 191 12.95 -24.21 -9.04
CA VAL A 191 11.57 -24.67 -8.92
C VAL A 191 10.97 -24.92 -10.32
N LEU A 192 11.25 -24.05 -11.29
CA LEU A 192 10.86 -24.28 -12.70
C LEU A 192 11.51 -25.55 -13.27
N GLN A 193 12.81 -25.73 -13.07
CA GLN A 193 13.51 -26.94 -13.51
C GLN A 193 12.91 -28.21 -12.88
N TRP A 194 12.63 -28.17 -11.57
CA TRP A 194 11.97 -29.27 -10.89
C TRP A 194 10.57 -29.55 -11.44
N ALA A 195 9.78 -28.51 -11.74
CA ALA A 195 8.45 -28.67 -12.32
C ALA A 195 8.48 -29.31 -13.71
N GLU A 196 9.45 -28.93 -14.56
CA GLU A 196 9.68 -29.53 -15.88
C GLU A 196 10.11 -31.00 -15.76
N GLU A 197 11.05 -31.32 -14.88
CA GLU A 197 11.57 -32.68 -14.68
C GLU A 197 10.50 -33.66 -14.18
N TYR A 198 9.58 -33.19 -13.32
CA TYR A 198 8.55 -34.03 -12.72
C TYR A 198 7.19 -34.00 -13.45
N SER A 199 7.08 -33.29 -14.57
CA SER A 199 5.85 -33.20 -15.39
C SER A 199 4.61 -32.96 -14.53
N LEU A 200 4.70 -32.02 -13.59
CA LEU A 200 3.60 -31.75 -12.67
C LEU A 200 2.34 -31.42 -13.48
N GLN A 201 1.22 -32.01 -13.08
CA GLN A 201 -0.05 -31.71 -13.73
C GLN A 201 -0.38 -30.23 -13.55
N ASP A 202 -0.82 -29.61 -14.64
CA ASP A 202 -1.27 -28.22 -14.67
C ASP A 202 -2.56 -28.08 -13.85
N ASN A 203 -2.39 -27.94 -12.52
CA ASN A 203 -3.46 -27.74 -11.57
C ASN A 203 -3.13 -26.57 -10.63
N ASP A 204 -4.18 -25.94 -10.09
CA ASP A 204 -4.05 -24.70 -9.31
C ASP A 204 -3.12 -24.84 -8.10
N GLU A 205 -3.09 -26.01 -7.45
CA GLU A 205 -2.21 -26.28 -6.30
C GLU A 205 -0.74 -26.28 -6.69
N THR A 206 -0.42 -26.90 -7.83
CA THR A 206 0.94 -26.94 -8.36
C THR A 206 1.36 -25.55 -8.80
N ILE A 207 0.53 -24.84 -9.57
CA ILE A 207 0.80 -23.47 -10.04
C ILE A 207 1.07 -22.53 -8.85
N LEU A 208 0.23 -22.57 -7.82
CA LEU A 208 0.42 -21.75 -6.61
C LEU A 208 1.76 -22.00 -5.89
N ALA A 209 2.27 -23.23 -5.93
CA ALA A 209 3.56 -23.59 -5.33
C ALA A 209 4.76 -23.06 -6.13
N VAL A 210 4.62 -22.85 -7.44
CA VAL A 210 5.71 -22.39 -8.34
C VAL A 210 5.74 -20.88 -8.54
N THR A 211 4.60 -20.18 -8.43
CA THR A 211 4.45 -18.83 -9.02
C THR A 211 4.29 -17.69 -8.02
N ARG A 212 4.28 -17.92 -6.70
CA ARG A 212 4.10 -16.86 -5.71
C ARG A 212 5.40 -16.50 -4.98
N ASP A 213 5.95 -15.34 -5.27
CA ASP A 213 6.95 -14.62 -4.45
C ASP A 213 6.24 -13.64 -3.48
N GLY A 214 5.25 -14.12 -2.73
CA GLY A 214 4.46 -13.30 -1.79
C GLY A 214 4.77 -13.60 -0.33
N GLU A 215 4.53 -12.64 0.56
CA GLU A 215 4.46 -12.92 2.01
C GLU A 215 3.51 -14.10 2.24
N MET A 216 3.99 -15.15 2.93
CA MET A 216 3.18 -16.33 3.23
C MET A 216 1.92 -15.91 4.01
N SER A 217 0.77 -15.88 3.35
CA SER A 217 -0.51 -15.62 3.99
C SER A 217 -1.14 -16.91 4.45
N LEU A 218 -1.36 -17.08 5.76
CA LEU A 218 -2.12 -18.20 6.30
C LEU A 218 -3.60 -17.82 6.38
N PRO A 219 -4.52 -18.51 5.66
CA PRO A 219 -5.95 -18.29 5.86
C PRO A 219 -6.35 -18.77 7.26
N LEU A 220 -7.02 -17.90 8.01
CA LEU A 220 -7.49 -18.19 9.37
C LEU A 220 -9.02 -18.18 9.41
N LEU A 221 -9.59 -19.16 10.11
CA LEU A 221 -11.03 -19.20 10.43
C LEU A 221 -11.21 -18.92 11.93
N PRO A 222 -11.65 -17.71 12.32
CA PRO A 222 -11.88 -17.39 13.73
C PRO A 222 -13.12 -18.13 14.27
N TYR A 223 -13.02 -18.64 15.50
CA TYR A 223 -14.10 -19.27 16.23
C TYR A 223 -14.04 -18.91 17.72
N VAL A 224 -15.17 -19.02 18.41
CA VAL A 224 -15.31 -18.89 19.86
C VAL A 224 -15.46 -20.28 20.47
N GLN A 225 -14.66 -20.59 21.49
CA GLN A 225 -14.83 -21.84 22.23
C GLN A 225 -16.05 -21.72 23.15
N THR A 226 -17.04 -22.59 22.95
CA THR A 226 -18.26 -22.66 23.78
C THR A 226 -18.38 -24.01 24.47
N SER A 227 -19.31 -24.14 25.43
CA SER A 227 -19.63 -25.42 26.07
C SER A 227 -20.17 -26.47 25.09
N SER A 228 -20.71 -26.03 23.95
CA SER A 228 -21.27 -26.88 22.89
C SER A 228 -20.29 -27.20 21.75
N GLY A 229 -19.06 -26.68 21.77
CA GLY A 229 -18.08 -26.86 20.70
C GLY A 229 -17.48 -25.54 20.21
N LYS A 230 -16.91 -25.56 19.01
CA LYS A 230 -16.33 -24.39 18.35
C LYS A 230 -17.42 -23.65 17.59
N GLN A 231 -17.77 -22.45 18.05
CA GLN A 231 -18.78 -21.63 17.40
C GLN A 231 -18.13 -20.64 16.43
N LEU A 232 -18.56 -20.63 15.16
CA LEU A 232 -18.18 -19.62 14.18
C LEU A 232 -18.88 -18.28 14.46
N LEU A 233 -18.37 -17.21 13.84
CA LEU A 233 -18.91 -15.86 14.02
C LEU A 233 -20.34 -15.68 13.49
N ASP A 234 -20.82 -16.58 12.62
CA ASP A 234 -22.20 -16.61 12.13
C ASP A 234 -23.16 -17.40 13.06
N GLY A 235 -22.64 -17.93 14.16
CA GLY A 235 -23.38 -18.67 15.17
C GLY A 235 -23.40 -20.19 14.98
N GLN A 236 -22.86 -20.74 13.88
CA GLN A 236 -22.79 -22.19 13.65
C GLN A 236 -21.80 -22.86 14.61
N VAL A 237 -22.14 -24.02 15.17
CA VAL A 237 -21.30 -24.77 16.14
C VAL A 237 -20.78 -26.05 15.50
N TYR A 238 -19.48 -26.30 15.62
CA TYR A 238 -18.73 -27.47 15.16
C TYR A 238 -18.11 -28.26 16.33
#